data_AF-A0A0F6YLN9-F1
#
_entry.id   AF-A0A0F6YLN9-F1
#
_cell.length_a   1.000
_cell.length_b   1.000
_cell.length_c   1.000
_cell.angle_alpha   90.00
_cell.angle_beta   90.00
_cell.angle_gamma   90.00
#
_symmetry.space_group_name_H-M   'P 1'
#
loop_
_entity.id
_entity.type
_entity.pdbx_description
1 polymer ?
#
loop_
_entity_poly.entity_id
_entity_poly.type
_entity_poly.pdbx_seq_one_letter_code
_entity_poly.pdbx_strand_id
1 'polypeptide(L)' 'MIGGKGLVHVSTSDLKLMLSRLHRGQLSCPVTHDRLVIAGLPQLVDKVDFLKGLDEPAVRAVLVAVIAERRANEPRS' A
#
# COMPACT_ATOMS: atom_id res chain seq x y z
N MET A 1 -16.80 0.06 -16.50
CA MET A 1 -15.89 -0.65 -15.58
C MET A 1 -14.50 -0.07 -15.73
N ILE A 2 -14.12 0.89 -14.88
CA ILE A 2 -12.73 1.36 -14.85
C ILE A 2 -12.04 0.51 -13.79
N GLY A 3 -11.50 -0.63 -14.22
CA GLY A 3 -10.55 -1.38 -13.41
C GLY A 3 -9.35 -0.49 -13.19
N GLY A 4 -9.31 0.24 -12.07
CA GLY A 4 -8.12 0.94 -11.64
C GLY A 4 -6.97 -0.06 -11.67
N LYS A 5 -5.80 0.35 -12.18
CA LYS A 5 -4.64 -0.54 -12.36
C LYS A 5 -4.03 -1.02 -11.02
N GLY A 6 -4.82 -1.05 -9.94
CA GLY A 6 -4.49 -1.55 -8.61
C GLY A 6 -3.19 -0.96 -8.09
N LEU A 7 -2.42 -1.80 -7.40
CA LEU A 7 -1.08 -1.44 -6.93
C LEU A 7 -0.02 -1.48 -8.04
N VAL A 8 -0.35 -1.84 -9.29
CA VAL A 8 0.65 -2.06 -10.37
C VAL A 8 1.56 -0.84 -10.57
N HIS A 9 1.03 0.37 -10.42
CA HIS A 9 1.79 1.62 -10.57
C HIS A 9 2.48 2.12 -9.31
N VAL A 10 2.24 1.49 -8.16
CA VAL A 10 2.93 1.83 -6.92
C VAL A 10 4.26 1.10 -6.88
N SER A 11 5.35 1.81 -6.60
CA SER A 11 6.67 1.20 -6.54
C SER A 11 6.75 0.19 -5.39
N THR A 12 7.56 -0.86 -5.53
CA THR A 12 7.73 -1.84 -4.44
C THR A 12 8.31 -1.18 -3.18
N SER A 13 9.15 -0.14 -3.35
CA SER A 13 9.70 0.66 -2.26
C SER A 13 8.60 1.41 -1.50
N ASP A 14 7.65 2.02 -2.20
CA ASP A 14 6.51 2.69 -1.57
C ASP A 14 5.61 1.70 -0.83
N LEU A 15 5.34 0.51 -1.42
CA LEU A 15 4.56 -0.54 -0.74
C LEU A 15 5.22 -0.98 0.57
N LYS A 16 6.55 -1.19 0.55
CA LYS A 16 7.33 -1.55 1.73
C LYS A 16 7.31 -0.42 2.77
N LEU A 17 7.42 0.83 2.32
CA LEU A 17 7.36 1.99 3.21
C LEU A 17 5.99 2.08 3.88
N MET A 18 4.90 1.97 3.13
CA MET A 18 3.54 1.98 3.66
C MET A 18 3.32 0.84 4.68
N LEU A 19 3.75 -0.38 4.35
CA LEU A 19 3.68 -1.53 5.28
C LEU A 19 4.48 -1.28 6.57
N SER A 20 5.68 -0.70 6.46
CA SER A 20 6.50 -0.34 7.61
C SER A 20 5.82 0.70 8.51
N ARG A 21 5.19 1.74 7.92
CA ARG A 21 4.42 2.74 8.67
C ARG A 21 3.23 2.12 9.38
N LEU A 22 2.50 1.22 8.71
CA LEU A 22 1.39 0.48 9.30
C LEU A 22 1.84 -0.35 10.51
N HIS A 23 2.91 -1.14 10.35
CA HIS A 23 3.48 -1.97 11.42
C HIS A 23 3.96 -1.15 12.63
N ARG A 24 4.44 0.08 12.41
CA ARG A 24 4.92 0.99 13.46
C ARG A 24 3.81 1.84 14.08
N GLY A 25 2.55 1.67 13.67
CA GLY A 25 1.44 2.53 14.11
C GLY A 25 1.52 3.97 13.62
N GLN A 26 2.37 4.25 12.62
CA GLN A 26 2.57 5.58 12.02
C GLN A 26 1.59 5.86 10.88
N LEU A 27 0.93 4.82 10.38
CA LEU A 27 -0.21 4.91 9.47
C LEU A 27 -1.35 4.11 10.11
N SER A 28 -2.52 4.74 10.26
CA SER A 28 -3.69 4.13 10.89
C SER A 28 -4.79 3.84 9.87
N CYS A 29 -5.56 2.77 10.09
CA CYS A 29 -6.71 2.41 9.24
C CYS A 29 -8.04 3.01 9.77
N PRO A 30 -8.98 3.41 8.91
CA PRO A 30 -8.96 3.29 7.45
C PRO A 30 -7.90 4.17 6.79
N VAL A 31 -7.32 3.70 5.67
CA VAL A 31 -6.36 4.47 4.88
C VAL A 31 -7.11 5.61 4.21
N THR A 32 -6.86 6.84 4.66
CA THR A 32 -7.43 8.07 4.09
C THR A 32 -6.32 8.98 3.59
N HIS A 33 -6.68 9.95 2.74
CA HIS A 33 -5.75 10.96 2.22
C HIS A 33 -4.99 11.67 3.33
N ASP A 34 -5.69 12.22 4.32
CA ASP A 34 -5.07 12.92 5.46
C ASP A 34 -4.07 12.05 6.22
N ARG A 35 -4.42 10.77 6.44
CA ARG A 35 -3.55 9.84 7.18
C ARG A 35 -2.31 9.46 6.39
N LEU A 36 -2.41 9.38 5.06
CA LEU A 36 -1.25 9.19 4.18
C LEU A 36 -0.33 10.41 4.24
N VAL A 37 -0.88 11.63 4.19
CA VAL A 37 -0.09 12.85 4.29
C VAL A 37 0.62 12.93 5.65
N ILE A 38 -0.10 12.71 6.75
CA ILE A 38 0.47 12.70 8.12
C ILE A 38 1.54 11.62 8.28
N ALA A 39 1.37 10.46 7.65
CA ALA A 39 2.36 9.37 7.67
C ALA A 39 3.59 9.63 6.76
N GLY A 40 3.64 10.78 6.06
CA GLY A 40 4.72 11.13 5.14
C GLY A 40 4.64 10.37 3.80
N LEU A 41 3.43 10.08 3.33
CA LEU A 41 3.13 9.34 2.10
C LEU A 41 2.22 10.11 1.12
N PRO A 42 2.39 11.44 0.90
CA PRO A 42 1.51 12.21 0.02
C PRO A 42 1.49 11.71 -1.42
N GLN A 43 2.57 11.07 -1.90
CA GLN A 43 2.68 10.50 -3.23
C GLN A 43 1.76 9.29 -3.48
N LEU A 44 1.12 8.75 -2.43
CA LEU A 44 0.23 7.59 -2.48
C LEU A 44 -1.26 7.95 -2.47
N VAL A 45 -1.61 9.21 -2.18
CA VAL A 45 -2.99 9.70 -2.00
C VAL A 45 -3.94 9.17 -3.09
N ASP A 46 -3.61 9.35 -4.37
CA ASP A 46 -4.47 8.91 -5.49
C ASP A 46 -4.15 7.50 -6.00
N LYS A 47 -3.11 6.85 -5.46
CA LYS A 47 -2.61 5.56 -5.97
C LYS A 47 -3.14 4.37 -5.19
N VAL A 48 -3.72 4.60 -4.02
CA VAL A 48 -4.17 3.54 -3.11
C VAL A 48 -5.63 3.68 -2.70
N ASP A 49 -6.44 4.43 -3.47
CA ASP A 49 -7.86 4.66 -3.17
C ASP A 49 -8.68 3.38 -3.00
N PHE A 50 -8.29 2.27 -3.64
CA PHE A 50 -8.95 0.97 -3.47
C PHE A 50 -8.66 0.28 -2.12
N LEU A 51 -7.71 0.80 -1.31
CA LEU A 51 -7.52 0.38 0.07
C LEU A 51 -8.45 1.12 1.05
N LYS A 52 -9.15 2.16 0.58
CA LYS A 52 -10.10 2.91 1.40
C LYS A 52 -11.23 2.00 1.87
N GLY A 53 -11.53 2.06 3.16
CA GLY A 53 -12.59 1.25 3.78
C GLY A 53 -12.15 -0.15 4.23
N LEU A 54 -10.92 -0.56 3.93
CA LEU A 54 -10.32 -1.76 4.52
C LEU A 54 -9.88 -1.50 5.96
N ASP A 55 -10.00 -2.53 6.80
CA ASP A 55 -9.42 -2.55 8.13
C ASP A 55 -7.91 -2.81 8.08
N GLU A 56 -7.22 -2.61 9.20
CA GLU A 56 -5.77 -2.80 9.24
C GLU A 56 -5.34 -4.22 8.84
N PRO A 57 -5.97 -5.32 9.32
CA PRO A 57 -5.65 -6.66 8.88
C PRO A 57 -5.75 -6.85 7.36
N ALA A 58 -6.81 -6.35 6.72
CA ALA A 58 -6.99 -6.45 5.28
C ALA A 58 -5.96 -5.62 4.50
N VAL A 59 -5.68 -4.38 4.92
CA VAL A 59 -4.62 -3.55 4.30
C VAL A 59 -3.27 -4.25 4.39
N ARG A 60 -2.94 -4.80 5.57
CA ARG A 60 -1.69 -5.54 5.78
C ARG A 60 -1.60 -6.76 4.88
N ALA A 61 -2.67 -7.55 4.79
CA ALA A 61 -2.73 -8.73 3.93
C ALA A 61 -2.49 -8.38 2.46
N VAL A 62 -3.13 -7.33 1.95
CA VAL A 62 -2.95 -6.86 0.56
C VAL A 62 -1.50 -6.43 0.31
N LEU A 63 -0.92 -5.61 1.19
CA LEU A 63 0.45 -5.13 1.03
C LEU A 63 1.46 -6.29 1.06
N VAL A 64 1.31 -7.24 1.99
CA VAL A 64 2.18 -8.41 2.09
C VAL A 64 2.06 -9.29 0.85
N ALA A 65 0.84 -9.61 0.41
CA ALA A 65 0.60 -10.45 -0.76
C ALA A 65 1.23 -9.85 -2.03
N VAL A 66 1.02 -8.56 -2.29
CA VAL A 66 1.58 -7.90 -3.48
C VAL A 66 3.11 -7.80 -3.42
N ILE A 67 3.69 -7.51 -2.25
CA ILE A 67 5.15 -7.49 -2.11
C ILE A 67 5.74 -8.90 -2.34
N ALA A 68 5.08 -9.95 -1.84
CA ALA A 68 5.52 -11.33 -2.03
C ALA A 68 5.42 -11.76 -3.50
N GLU A 69 4.31 -11.46 -4.17
CA GLU A 69 4.11 -11.74 -5.60
C GLU A 69 5.20 -11.09 -6.46
N ARG A 70 5.51 -9.82 -6.21
CA ARG A 70 6.57 -9.11 -6.95
C ARG A 70 7.94 -9.74 -6.75
N ARG A 71 8.27 -10.12 -5.52
CA ARG A 71 9.53 -10.81 -5.21
C ARG A 71 9.62 -12.17 -5.90
N ALA A 72 8.50 -12.89 -6.02
CA ALA A 72 8.47 -14.18 -6.71
C ALA A 72 8.69 -14.02 -8.23
N ASN A 73 8.29 -12.88 -8.80
CA ASN A 73 8.43 -12.55 -10.22
C ASN A 73 9.71 -11.78 -10.57
N GLU A 74 10.52 -11.37 -9.59
CA GLU A 74 11.84 -10.80 -9.85
C GLU A 74 12.75 -11.88 -10.43
N PRO A 75 13.39 -11.66 -11.60
CA PRO A 75 14.31 -12.64 -12.17
C PRO A 75 15.45 -12.88 -11.18
N ARG A 76 15.66 -14.14 -10.80
CA ARG A 76 16.81 -14.54 -10.00
C ARG A 76 18.07 -14.29 -10.84
N SER A 77 18.79 -13.22 -10.53
CA SER A 77 20.15 -12.98 -11.05
C SER A 77 21.15 -13.91 -10.38
#